data_AF-A0A4R3RIX7-F1
#
_entry.id   AF-A0A4R3RIX7-F1
#
_cell.length_a   1.000
_cell.length_b   1.000
_cell.length_c   1.000
_cell.angle_alpha   90.00
_cell.angle_beta   90.00
_cell.angle_gamma   90.00
#
_symmetry.space_group_name_H-M   'P 1'
#
loop_
_entity.id
_entity.type
_entity.pdbx_description
1 polymer ?
#
loop_
_entity_poly.entity_id
_entity_poly.type
_entity_poly.pdbx_seq_one_letter_code
_entity_poly.pdbx_strand_id
1 'polypeptide(L)'
;MPLRTLLAAAVLTLSLPAIAFAWDGVDSGSGGAVEIGKGNLVRSGQTVEVYDYDAGEYRDVDVQSIQRSGSSVEVEVYDNESGEYRTFEMDD
;
A
#
# COMPACT_ATOMS: atom_id res chain seq x y z
N MET A 1 13.34 -11.19 -56.92
CA MET A 1 12.55 -11.14 -55.67
C MET A 1 11.70 -12.40 -55.62
N PRO A 2 11.64 -13.12 -54.48
CA PRO A 2 10.92 -12.67 -53.28
C PRO A 2 11.71 -12.92 -51.97
N LEU A 3 11.75 -12.02 -50.99
CA LEU A 3 10.68 -11.46 -50.14
C LEU A 3 10.15 -12.43 -49.09
N ARG A 4 10.66 -12.23 -47.85
CA ARG A 4 9.96 -12.24 -46.54
C ARG A 4 9.16 -13.50 -46.22
N THR A 5 9.45 -14.20 -45.13
CA THR A 5 8.90 -13.78 -43.83
C THR A 5 9.73 -14.29 -42.65
N LEU A 6 10.23 -13.38 -41.81
CA LEU A 6 10.60 -13.68 -40.43
C LEU A 6 9.30 -13.91 -39.64
N LEU A 7 9.08 -15.12 -39.14
CA LEU A 7 8.04 -15.41 -38.14
C LEU A 7 8.48 -14.80 -36.81
N ALA A 8 8.09 -13.55 -36.56
CA ALA A 8 8.12 -12.97 -35.22
C ALA A 8 6.97 -13.60 -34.41
N ALA A 9 7.28 -14.61 -33.60
CA ALA A 9 6.37 -15.11 -32.58
C ALA A 9 6.20 -14.01 -31.51
N ALA A 10 5.17 -13.19 -31.67
CA ALA A 10 4.75 -12.25 -30.63
C ALA A 10 4.19 -13.05 -29.45
N VAL A 11 5.02 -13.33 -28.45
CA VAL A 11 4.57 -13.80 -27.15
C VAL A 11 3.87 -12.61 -26.48
N LEU A 12 2.56 -12.51 -26.69
CA LEU A 12 1.70 -11.58 -25.97
C LEU A 12 1.56 -12.11 -24.54
N THR A 13 2.48 -11.72 -23.66
CA THR A 13 2.36 -11.97 -22.22
C THR A 13 1.14 -11.22 -21.71
N LEU A 14 0.03 -11.94 -21.55
CA LEU A 14 -1.20 -11.45 -20.95
C LEU A 14 -0.89 -11.15 -19.47
N SER A 15 -0.59 -9.88 -19.16
CA SER A 15 -0.45 -9.41 -17.79
C SER A 15 -1.83 -9.47 -17.15
N LEU A 16 -2.09 -10.52 -16.38
CA LEU A 16 -3.29 -10.60 -15.54
C LEU A 16 -3.26 -9.43 -14.55
N PRO A 17 -4.38 -8.69 -14.36
CA PRO A 17 -4.43 -7.65 -13.35
C PRO A 17 -4.21 -8.29 -11.98
N ALA A 18 -3.17 -7.86 -11.26
CA ALA A 18 -3.03 -8.19 -9.86
C ALA A 18 -4.22 -7.57 -9.12
N ILE A 19 -5.01 -8.39 -8.43
CA ILE A 19 -6.03 -7.88 -7.51
C ILE A 19 -5.24 -7.20 -6.38
N ALA A 20 -5.15 -5.88 -6.42
CA ALA A 20 -4.58 -5.10 -5.34
C ALA A 20 -5.67 -4.89 -4.28
N PHE A 21 -5.48 -5.46 -3.10
CA PHE A 21 -6.33 -5.21 -1.94
C PHE A 21 -5.93 -3.89 -1.28
N ALA A 22 -6.90 -3.23 -0.64
CA ALA A 22 -6.61 -2.13 0.26
C ALA A 22 -6.00 -2.74 1.52
N TRP A 23 -5.27 -1.94 2.29
CA TRP A 23 -4.90 -2.33 3.63
C TRP A 23 -5.84 -1.59 4.55
N ASP A 24 -6.80 -2.32 5.11
CA ASP A 24 -7.71 -1.83 6.13
C ASP A 24 -7.12 -2.12 7.51
N GLY A 25 -7.34 -1.25 8.49
CA GLY A 25 -6.77 -1.43 9.83
C GLY A 25 -7.27 -0.40 10.84
N VAL A 26 -6.56 -0.33 11.96
CA VAL A 26 -6.81 0.66 13.03
C VAL A 26 -5.53 1.35 13.46
N ASP A 27 -5.64 2.61 13.86
CA ASP A 27 -4.60 3.29 14.63
C ASP A 27 -4.59 2.73 16.06
N SER A 28 -3.47 2.15 16.50
CA SER A 28 -3.33 1.55 17.83
C SER A 28 -3.46 2.54 18.99
N GLY A 29 -3.17 3.83 18.75
CA GLY A 29 -3.25 4.89 19.74
C GLY A 29 -4.67 5.45 19.90
N SER A 30 -5.37 5.70 18.79
CA SER A 30 -6.75 6.25 18.84
C SER A 30 -7.85 5.18 18.81
N GLY A 31 -7.58 4.01 18.24
CA GLY A 31 -8.57 2.99 17.89
C GLY A 31 -9.39 3.33 16.64
N GLY A 32 -9.10 4.45 15.99
CA GLY A 32 -9.76 4.89 14.77
C GLY A 32 -9.42 4.02 13.57
N ALA A 33 -10.37 3.85 12.66
CA ALA A 33 -10.13 3.10 11.44
C ALA A 33 -9.16 3.86 10.51
N VAL A 34 -8.33 3.11 9.79
CA VAL A 34 -7.43 3.65 8.76
C VAL A 34 -7.49 2.75 7.52
N GLU A 35 -7.33 3.36 6.34
CA GLU A 35 -7.29 2.64 5.06
C GLU A 35 -6.15 3.16 4.20
N ILE A 36 -5.27 2.26 3.76
CA ILE A 36 -4.33 2.55 2.66
C ILE A 36 -4.93 1.96 1.38
N GLY A 37 -5.23 2.84 0.43
CA GLY A 37 -5.97 2.49 -0.79
C GLY A 37 -5.29 1.39 -1.62
N LYS A 38 -6.11 0.71 -2.44
CA LYS A 38 -5.68 -0.37 -3.34
C LYS A 38 -4.54 0.06 -4.27
N GLY A 39 -3.52 -0.79 -4.40
CA GLY A 39 -2.44 -0.59 -5.37
C GLY A 39 -1.25 0.20 -4.84
N ASN A 40 -1.31 0.65 -3.58
CA ASN A 40 -0.16 1.24 -2.91
C ASN A 40 0.88 0.17 -2.56
N LEU A 41 2.13 0.44 -2.92
CA LEU A 41 3.27 -0.36 -2.48
C LEU A 41 3.71 0.11 -1.10
N VAL A 42 3.20 -0.53 -0.05
CA VAL A 42 3.57 -0.23 1.34
C VAL A 42 4.96 -0.79 1.65
N ARG A 43 5.93 0.08 1.93
CA ARG A 43 7.31 -0.30 2.25
C ARG A 43 8.00 0.77 3.08
N SER A 44 8.81 0.36 4.05
CA SER A 44 9.69 1.28 4.81
C SER A 44 10.49 2.22 3.89
N GLY A 45 10.48 3.51 4.24
CA GLY A 45 11.09 4.59 3.49
C GLY A 45 10.24 5.10 2.31
N GLN A 46 8.96 4.75 2.22
CA GLN A 46 8.02 5.30 1.25
C GLN A 46 6.95 6.13 1.94
N THR A 47 6.60 7.26 1.33
CA THR A 47 5.39 8.00 1.66
C THR A 47 4.19 7.30 1.03
N VAL A 48 3.13 7.11 1.80
CA VAL A 48 1.86 6.55 1.36
C VAL A 48 0.70 7.44 1.81
N GLU A 49 -0.35 7.49 1.00
CA GLU A 49 -1.59 8.16 1.38
C GLU A 49 -2.46 7.19 2.18
N VAL A 50 -2.91 7.61 3.37
CA VAL A 50 -3.81 6.88 4.25
C VAL A 50 -5.07 7.70 4.48
N TYR A 51 -6.26 7.09 4.41
CA TYR A 51 -7.48 7.73 4.87
C TYR A 51 -7.64 7.51 6.37
N ASP A 52 -7.62 8.59 7.14
CA ASP A 52 -7.84 8.60 8.59
C ASP A 52 -9.31 8.91 8.87
N TYR A 53 -10.06 7.92 9.36
CA TYR A 53 -11.49 8.06 9.58
C TYR A 53 -11.84 8.94 10.80
N ASP A 54 -10.93 9.09 11.77
CA ASP A 54 -11.14 9.99 12.90
C ASP A 54 -11.02 11.45 12.44
N ALA A 55 -10.08 11.72 11.53
CA ALA A 55 -9.89 13.03 10.92
C ALA A 55 -10.88 13.33 9.77
N GLY A 56 -11.37 12.28 9.09
CA GLY A 56 -12.24 12.38 7.93
C GLY A 56 -11.53 12.82 6.65
N GLU A 57 -10.20 12.68 6.58
CA GLU A 57 -9.35 13.18 5.49
C GLU A 57 -8.23 12.18 5.14
N TYR A 58 -7.64 12.38 3.95
CA TYR A 58 -6.43 11.66 3.55
C TYR A 58 -5.19 12.36 4.11
N ARG A 59 -4.20 11.58 4.53
CA ARG A 59 -2.91 12.05 5.03
C ARG A 59 -1.75 11.36 4.32
N ASP A 60 -0.71 12.12 4.03
CA ASP A 60 0.58 11.58 3.57
C ASP A 60 1.45 11.20 4.77
N VAL A 61 1.75 9.91 4.90
CA VAL A 61 2.56 9.38 6.01
C VAL A 61 3.79 8.65 5.49
N ASP A 62 4.91 8.81 6.18
CA ASP A 62 6.15 8.11 5.83
C ASP A 62 6.22 6.78 6.57
N VAL A 63 6.28 5.68 5.83
CA VAL A 63 6.39 4.34 6.43
C VAL A 63 7.78 4.17 7.03
N GLN A 64 7.82 3.94 8.33
CA GLN A 64 9.06 3.75 9.08
C GLN A 64 9.42 2.27 9.17
N SER A 65 8.47 1.43 9.58
CA SER A 65 8.70 0.00 9.72
C SER A 65 7.43 -0.83 9.51
N ILE A 66 7.62 -2.11 9.16
CA ILE A 66 6.54 -3.07 8.90
C ILE A 66 6.87 -4.39 9.60
N GLN A 67 6.00 -4.86 10.48
CA GLN A 67 6.19 -6.06 11.27
C GLN A 67 4.93 -6.91 11.26
N ARG A 68 5.09 -8.20 10.95
CA ARG A 68 3.99 -9.15 11.03
C ARG A 68 3.94 -9.80 12.41
N SER A 69 2.76 -9.80 13.03
CA SER A 69 2.52 -10.45 14.32
C SER A 69 1.18 -11.19 14.30
N GLY A 70 1.22 -12.52 14.40
CA GLY A 70 0.00 -13.33 14.34
C GLY A 70 -0.75 -13.15 13.02
N SER A 71 -1.98 -12.62 13.09
CA SER A 71 -2.86 -12.34 11.96
C SER A 71 -2.96 -10.86 11.62
N SER A 72 -2.06 -10.01 12.10
CA SER A 72 -1.99 -8.59 11.76
C SER A 72 -0.61 -8.17 11.25
N VAL A 73 -0.59 -7.06 10.53
CA VAL A 73 0.62 -6.36 10.11
C VAL A 73 0.65 -4.99 10.79
N GLU A 74 1.62 -4.80 11.67
CA GLU A 74 1.90 -3.50 12.28
C GLU A 74 2.72 -2.65 11.30
N VAL A 75 2.29 -1.40 11.10
CA VAL A 75 2.97 -0.41 10.26
C VAL A 75 3.22 0.84 11.12
N GLU A 76 4.48 1.09 11.44
CA GLU A 76 4.87 2.36 12.07
C GLU A 76 5.03 3.42 10.98
N VAL A 77 4.41 4.58 11.17
CA VAL A 77 4.46 5.70 10.24
C VAL A 77 4.81 7.00 10.95
N TYR A 78 5.43 7.92 10.23
CA TYR A 78 5.55 9.32 10.64
C TYR A 78 4.49 10.15 9.90
N ASP A 79 3.58 10.76 10.64
CA ASP A 79 2.52 11.61 10.10
C ASP A 79 3.07 13.03 9.93
N ASN A 80 3.24 13.45 8.67
CA ASN A 80 3.88 14.71 8.32
C ASN A 80 3.04 15.94 8.69
N GLU A 81 1.73 15.78 8.90
CA GLU A 81 0.83 16.87 9.27
C GLU A 81 0.86 17.14 10.78
N SER A 82 0.81 16.08 11.58
CA SER A 82 0.90 16.18 13.05
C SER A 82 2.33 16.29 13.57
N GLY A 83 3.31 15.76 12.84
CA GLY A 83 4.71 15.65 13.27
C GLY A 83 4.94 14.53 14.29
N GLU A 84 4.04 13.55 14.36
CA GLU A 84 4.04 12.46 15.33
C GLU A 84 4.24 11.09 14.67
N TYR A 85 4.81 10.15 15.44
CA TYR A 85 4.84 8.74 15.05
C TYR A 85 3.54 8.07 15.45
N ARG A 86 2.99 7.28 14.54
CA ARG A 86 1.75 6.51 14.72
C ARG A 86 2.01 5.06 14.37
N THR A 87 1.18 4.17 14.90
CA THR A 87 1.30 2.73 14.66
C THR A 87 -0.06 2.19 14.23
N PHE A 88 -0.11 1.66 13.01
CA PHE A 88 -1.33 1.08 12.43
C PHE A 88 -1.27 -0.44 12.52
N GLU A 89 -2.31 -1.05 13.08
CA GLU A 89 -2.54 -2.49 13.05
C GLU A 89 -3.42 -2.81 11.86
N MET A 90 -2.83 -3.38 10.81
CA MET A 90 -3.48 -3.66 9.53
C MET A 90 -3.93 -5.13 9.47
N ASP A 91 -5.08 -5.35 8.85
CA ASP A 91 -5.60 -6.67 8.52
C ASP A 91 -4.70 -7.35 7.46
N ASP A 92 -4.53 -8.66 7.60
CA ASP A 92 -3.76 -9.53 6.68
C ASP A 92 -4.61 -10.17 5.58
#